data_AF-A0A100VW20-F1
#
_entry.id   AF-A0A100VW20-F1
#
_cell.length_a   1.000
_cell.length_b   1.000
_cell.length_c   1.000
_cell.angle_alpha   90.00
_cell.angle_beta   90.00
_cell.angle_gamma   90.00
#
_symmetry.space_group_name_H-M   'P 1'
#
loop_
_entity.id
_entity.type
_entity.pdbx_description
1 polymer ?
#
loop_
_entity_poly.entity_id
_entity_poly.type
_entity_poly.pdbx_seq_one_letter_code
_entity_poly.pdbx_strand_id
1 'polypeptide(L)'
;MVLAVIVVAFLVYSLPPYLTGGTRVPSTFGLHYPLLVAHVLLACVAMVCAVGQIWPGLRRRHPTMHRRTGRVYVATAIPAAVCAMVIGAATPFGPILAVSNVALAALWLWFTVDGYSAARRRRFGRHRRQMLRSATLALSIITNRIWTPVLYLALESLRDSIFGGNEERYLWLVAGLGAWLGWTLPLLLLERSLRRQPRPITDRSAPLSRL
;
A
#
# COMPACT_ATOMS: atom_id res chain seq x y z
N MET A 1 -1.66 18.58 -2.99
CA MET A 1 -0.28 19.09 -3.11
C MET A 1 0.63 18.44 -2.07
N VAL A 2 0.32 18.49 -0.78
CA VAL A 2 1.10 17.81 0.28
C VAL A 2 1.41 16.33 0.00
N LEU A 3 0.40 15.53 -0.37
CA LEU A 3 0.60 14.10 -0.69
C LEU A 3 1.62 13.88 -1.82
N ALA A 4 1.62 14.74 -2.85
CA ALA A 4 2.56 14.63 -3.96
C ALA A 4 3.99 14.91 -3.50
N VAL A 5 4.18 15.94 -2.65
CA VAL A 5 5.49 16.27 -2.07
C VAL A 5 6.01 15.11 -1.22
N ILE A 6 5.17 14.53 -0.36
CA ILE A 6 5.56 13.38 0.48
C ILE A 6 5.99 12.18 -0.39
N VAL A 7 5.21 11.86 -1.43
CA VAL A 7 5.53 10.75 -2.34
C VAL A 7 6.82 11.01 -3.11
N VAL A 8 7.02 12.23 -3.61
CA VAL A 8 8.27 12.59 -4.32
C VAL A 8 9.47 12.49 -3.39
N ALA A 9 9.38 13.07 -2.18
CA ALA A 9 10.45 12.98 -1.19
C ALA A 9 10.78 11.52 -0.84
N PHE A 10 9.76 10.69 -0.66
CA PHE A 10 9.93 9.26 -0.40
C PHE A 10 10.63 8.53 -1.56
N LEU A 11 10.24 8.82 -2.81
CA LEU A 11 10.84 8.22 -4.01
C LEU A 11 12.29 8.64 -4.17
N VAL A 12 12.60 9.93 -4.01
CA VAL A 12 13.98 10.44 -4.07
C VAL A 12 14.85 9.78 -3.00
N TYR A 13 14.32 9.58 -1.80
CA TYR A 13 15.05 8.87 -0.75
C TYR A 13 15.19 7.36 -1.04
N SER A 14 14.16 6.70 -1.55
CA SER A 14 14.08 5.22 -1.55
C SER A 14 14.55 4.55 -2.84
N LEU A 15 14.46 5.24 -3.97
CA LEU A 15 14.70 4.68 -5.29
C LEU A 15 16.18 4.56 -5.71
N PRO A 16 17.10 5.49 -5.35
CA PRO A 16 18.45 5.51 -5.92
C PRO A 16 19.23 4.19 -5.85
N PRO A 17 19.23 3.44 -4.72
CA PRO A 17 19.98 2.18 -4.65
C PRO A 17 19.58 1.18 -5.74
N TYR A 18 18.29 1.10 -6.06
CA TYR A 18 17.75 0.15 -7.03
C TYR A 18 18.02 0.54 -8.48
N LEU A 19 18.40 1.80 -8.74
CA LEU A 19 18.79 2.28 -10.08
C LEU A 19 20.29 2.11 -10.34
N THR A 20 21.11 2.06 -9.28
CA THR A 20 22.57 1.94 -9.37
C THR A 20 23.08 0.51 -9.14
N GLY A 21 22.19 -0.49 -9.10
CA GLY A 21 22.54 -1.89 -8.88
C GLY A 21 22.68 -2.32 -7.42
N GLY A 22 22.37 -1.44 -6.46
CA GLY A 22 22.36 -1.74 -5.03
C GLY A 22 20.99 -2.23 -4.52
N THR A 23 20.95 -2.70 -3.28
CA THR A 23 19.71 -3.10 -2.60
C THR A 23 19.76 -2.76 -1.11
N ARG A 24 18.59 -2.49 -0.52
CA ARG A 24 18.43 -2.34 0.93
C ARG A 24 18.02 -3.64 1.62
N VAL A 25 17.68 -4.67 0.83
CA VAL A 25 17.22 -5.97 1.32
C VAL A 25 18.16 -7.03 0.76
N PRO A 26 18.83 -7.83 1.60
CA PRO A 26 19.70 -8.89 1.12
C PRO A 26 18.86 -9.96 0.42
N SER A 27 19.42 -10.54 -0.64
CA SER A 27 18.73 -11.58 -1.41
C SER A 27 18.75 -12.90 -0.66
N THR A 28 17.59 -13.55 -0.57
CA THR A 28 17.44 -14.84 0.13
C THR A 28 17.31 -16.03 -0.83
N PHE A 29 17.08 -15.79 -2.12
CA PHE A 29 16.98 -16.81 -3.17
C PHE A 29 17.35 -16.23 -4.54
N GLY A 30 17.62 -17.07 -5.54
CA GLY A 30 18.19 -16.66 -6.84
C GLY A 30 17.39 -15.59 -7.61
N LEU A 31 16.06 -15.59 -7.49
CA LEU A 31 15.19 -14.61 -8.16
C LEU A 31 14.79 -13.43 -7.25
N HIS A 32 15.31 -13.34 -6.02
CA HIS A 32 14.88 -12.30 -5.07
C HIS A 32 15.17 -10.91 -5.59
N TYR A 33 16.42 -10.62 -5.97
CA TYR A 33 16.83 -9.31 -6.47
C TYR A 33 16.02 -8.83 -7.69
N PRO A 34 15.89 -9.60 -8.80
CA PRO A 34 15.12 -9.14 -9.94
C PRO A 34 13.64 -8.93 -9.62
N LEU A 35 13.03 -9.77 -8.77
CA LEU A 35 11.64 -9.58 -8.33
C LEU A 35 11.49 -8.33 -7.45
N LEU A 36 12.47 -8.05 -6.59
CA LEU A 36 12.50 -6.85 -5.76
C LEU A 36 12.63 -5.58 -6.61
N VAL A 37 13.54 -5.55 -7.59
CA VAL A 37 13.67 -4.42 -8.52
C VAL A 37 12.38 -4.23 -9.32
N ALA A 38 11.81 -5.30 -9.87
CA ALA A 38 10.54 -5.25 -10.58
C ALA A 38 9.42 -4.70 -9.69
N HIS A 39 9.29 -5.20 -8.45
CA HIS A 39 8.34 -4.69 -7.48
C HIS A 39 8.53 -3.19 -7.24
N VAL A 40 9.75 -2.74 -6.95
CA VAL A 40 10.04 -1.33 -6.64
C VAL A 40 9.67 -0.43 -7.81
N LEU A 41 10.10 -0.74 -9.03
CA LEU A 41 9.82 0.09 -10.20
C LEU A 41 8.32 0.16 -10.50
N LEU A 42 7.63 -0.99 -10.48
CA LEU A 42 6.18 -1.05 -10.71
C LEU A 42 5.39 -0.33 -9.61
N ALA A 43 5.81 -0.48 -8.35
CA ALA A 43 5.21 0.20 -7.20
C ALA A 43 5.43 1.72 -7.27
N CYS A 44 6.58 2.20 -7.76
CA CYS A 44 6.82 3.63 -7.98
C CYS A 44 5.82 4.22 -8.97
N VAL A 45 5.63 3.56 -10.11
CA VAL A 45 4.65 3.98 -11.12
C VAL A 45 3.22 3.94 -10.54
N ALA A 46 2.88 2.88 -9.80
CA ALA A 46 1.59 2.78 -9.12
C ALA A 46 1.38 3.93 -8.12
N MET A 47 2.40 4.28 -7.34
CA MET A 47 2.31 5.33 -6.32
C MET A 47 2.10 6.72 -6.95
N VAL A 48 2.83 7.04 -8.03
CA VAL A 48 2.62 8.29 -8.80
C VAL A 48 1.21 8.32 -9.40
N CYS A 49 0.75 7.21 -9.98
CA CYS A 49 -0.62 7.13 -10.49
C CYS A 49 -1.66 7.30 -9.38
N ALA A 50 -1.44 6.74 -8.19
CA ALA A 50 -2.34 6.88 -7.04
C ALA A 50 -2.50 8.34 -6.61
N VAL A 51 -1.41 9.12 -6.57
CA VAL A 51 -1.46 10.56 -6.29
C VAL A 51 -2.34 11.28 -7.32
N GLY A 52 -2.14 10.97 -8.61
CA GLY A 52 -2.98 11.51 -9.69
C GLY A 52 -4.45 11.10 -9.56
N GLN A 53 -4.74 9.86 -9.16
CA GLN A 53 -6.09 9.35 -8.95
C GLN A 53 -6.82 10.01 -7.78
N ILE A 54 -6.10 10.30 -6.69
CA ILE A 54 -6.64 10.96 -5.49
C ILE A 54 -6.86 12.45 -5.74
N TRP A 55 -6.08 13.07 -6.62
CA TRP A 55 -6.15 14.50 -6.92
C TRP A 55 -7.53 14.90 -7.50
N PRO A 56 -8.31 15.78 -6.83
CA PRO A 56 -9.66 16.15 -7.28
C PRO A 56 -9.71 16.89 -8.63
N GLY A 57 -8.71 17.72 -8.93
CA GLY A 57 -8.62 18.48 -10.17
C GLY A 57 -8.53 17.61 -11.43
N LEU A 58 -7.64 16.62 -11.50
CA LEU A 58 -7.53 15.63 -12.57
C LEU A 58 -8.86 14.90 -12.81
N ARG A 59 -9.54 14.48 -11.73
CA ARG A 59 -10.84 13.81 -11.83
C ARG A 59 -11.93 14.72 -12.42
N ARG A 60 -11.95 16.02 -12.06
CA ARG A 60 -12.99 16.98 -12.51
C ARG A 60 -12.69 17.57 -13.90
N ARG A 61 -11.43 17.92 -14.17
CA ARG A 61 -11.01 18.66 -15.37
C ARG A 61 -10.58 17.74 -16.52
N HIS A 62 -10.02 16.55 -16.22
CA HIS A 62 -9.48 15.63 -17.23
C HIS A 62 -9.91 14.17 -17.00
N PRO A 63 -11.21 13.84 -17.15
CA PRO A 63 -11.74 12.50 -16.87
C PRO A 63 -11.11 11.40 -17.75
N THR A 64 -10.70 11.72 -18.98
CA THR A 64 -9.98 10.78 -19.85
C THR A 64 -8.60 10.44 -19.31
N MET A 65 -7.86 11.43 -18.80
CA MET A 65 -6.57 11.18 -18.14
C MET A 65 -6.76 10.37 -16.87
N HIS A 66 -7.78 10.67 -16.06
CA HIS A 66 -8.12 9.87 -14.88
C HIS A 66 -8.36 8.40 -15.24
N ARG A 67 -9.06 8.10 -16.34
CA ARG A 67 -9.25 6.70 -16.79
C ARG A 67 -7.96 6.04 -17.26
N ARG A 68 -7.11 6.76 -17.99
CA ARG A 68 -5.81 6.22 -18.48
C ARG A 68 -4.86 5.94 -17.31
N THR A 69 -4.67 6.90 -16.40
CA THR A 69 -3.79 6.72 -15.24
C THR A 69 -4.32 5.65 -14.28
N GLY A 70 -5.65 5.49 -14.17
CA GLY A 70 -6.25 4.39 -13.42
C GLY A 70 -5.97 3.00 -14.01
N ARG A 71 -5.91 2.88 -15.35
CA ARG A 71 -5.52 1.63 -16.01
C ARG A 71 -4.04 1.32 -15.84
N VAL A 72 -3.18 2.33 -15.97
CA VAL A 72 -1.74 2.21 -15.71
C VAL A 72 -1.52 1.76 -14.26
N TYR A 73 -2.19 2.40 -13.30
CA TYR A 73 -2.16 1.98 -11.89
C TYR A 73 -2.45 0.49 -11.72
N VAL A 74 -3.55 -0.02 -12.31
CA VAL A 74 -3.92 -1.43 -12.16
C VAL A 74 -2.91 -2.36 -12.84
N ALA A 75 -2.45 -1.98 -14.03
CA ALA A 75 -1.48 -2.76 -14.80
C ALA A 75 -0.12 -2.87 -14.10
N THR A 76 0.28 -1.88 -13.29
CA THR A 76 1.52 -1.93 -12.51
C THR A 76 1.32 -2.48 -11.09
N ALA A 77 0.20 -2.16 -10.44
CA ALA A 77 -0.07 -2.58 -9.06
C ALA A 77 -0.26 -4.09 -8.92
N ILE A 78 -0.92 -4.76 -9.89
CA ILE A 78 -1.12 -6.21 -9.85
C ILE A 78 0.22 -6.97 -9.86
N PRO A 79 1.10 -6.81 -10.87
CA PRO A 79 2.38 -7.51 -10.88
C PRO A 79 3.28 -7.07 -9.72
N ALA A 80 3.23 -5.79 -9.31
CA ALA A 80 3.96 -5.33 -8.13
C ALA A 80 3.52 -6.08 -6.86
N ALA A 81 2.22 -6.26 -6.64
CA ALA A 81 1.69 -6.98 -5.48
C ALA A 81 2.07 -8.46 -5.50
N VAL A 82 2.06 -9.10 -6.68
CA VAL A 82 2.52 -10.50 -6.83
C VAL A 82 4.00 -10.63 -6.48
N CYS A 83 4.85 -9.75 -7.01
CA CYS A 83 6.27 -9.73 -6.67
C CYS A 83 6.47 -9.51 -5.16
N ALA A 84 5.72 -8.57 -4.56
CA ALA A 84 5.75 -8.28 -3.13
C ALA A 84 5.40 -9.50 -2.27
N MET A 85 4.43 -10.29 -2.71
CA MET A 85 3.98 -11.47 -1.98
C MET A 85 5.09 -12.54 -1.93
N VAL A 86 5.76 -12.78 -3.06
CA VAL A 86 6.87 -13.75 -3.16
C VAL A 86 8.08 -13.31 -2.34
N ILE A 87 8.58 -12.09 -2.57
CA ILE A 87 9.76 -11.58 -1.85
C ILE A 87 9.45 -11.33 -0.36
N GLY A 88 8.21 -10.97 -0.04
CA GLY A 88 7.73 -10.72 1.31
C GLY A 88 7.68 -12.00 2.14
N ALA A 89 7.25 -13.13 1.55
CA ALA A 89 7.26 -14.43 2.21
C ALA A 89 8.68 -14.91 2.55
N ALA A 90 9.66 -14.57 1.69
CA ALA A 90 11.07 -14.94 1.85
C ALA A 90 11.92 -13.81 2.46
N THR A 91 11.32 -12.95 3.28
CA THR A 91 12.03 -11.82 3.90
C THR A 91 13.05 -12.28 4.95
N PRO A 92 14.24 -11.66 5.03
CA PRO A 92 15.27 -12.04 6.00
C PRO A 92 14.99 -11.53 7.42
N PHE A 93 13.98 -10.67 7.61
CA PHE A 93 13.72 -10.02 8.91
C PHE A 93 12.66 -10.74 9.75
N GLY A 94 12.60 -12.07 9.62
CA GLY A 94 11.79 -12.93 10.48
C GLY A 94 10.34 -13.18 10.03
N PRO A 95 9.70 -14.20 10.63
CA PRO A 95 8.39 -14.69 10.19
C PRO A 95 7.25 -13.71 10.43
N ILE A 96 7.31 -12.87 11.46
CA ILE A 96 6.27 -11.88 11.76
C ILE A 96 6.18 -10.86 10.61
N LEU A 97 7.33 -10.38 10.12
CA LEU A 97 7.37 -9.51 8.96
C LEU A 97 6.88 -10.24 7.69
N ALA A 98 7.27 -11.52 7.52
CA ALA A 98 6.85 -12.31 6.37
C ALA A 98 5.32 -12.39 6.25
N VAL A 99 4.65 -12.73 7.34
CA VAL A 99 3.18 -12.79 7.40
C VAL A 99 2.56 -11.42 7.12
N SER A 100 3.11 -10.35 7.70
CA SER A 100 2.63 -8.98 7.47
C SER A 100 2.75 -8.56 5.99
N ASN A 101 3.90 -8.83 5.36
CA ASN A 101 4.13 -8.51 3.95
C ASN A 101 3.21 -9.28 3.02
N VAL A 102 3.02 -10.58 3.26
CA VAL A 102 2.11 -11.43 2.47
C VAL A 102 0.66 -10.96 2.64
N ALA A 103 0.23 -10.67 3.87
CA ALA A 103 -1.11 -10.16 4.13
C ALA A 103 -1.35 -8.81 3.44
N LEU A 104 -0.40 -7.88 3.54
CA LEU A 104 -0.45 -6.59 2.86
C LEU A 104 -0.54 -6.75 1.34
N ALA A 105 0.33 -7.58 0.76
CA ALA A 105 0.37 -7.83 -0.68
C ALA A 105 -0.93 -8.47 -1.18
N ALA A 106 -1.46 -9.46 -0.45
CA ALA A 106 -2.72 -10.12 -0.77
C ALA A 106 -3.91 -9.15 -0.71
N LEU A 107 -4.01 -8.33 0.34
CA LEU A 107 -5.06 -7.31 0.46
C LEU A 107 -4.94 -6.25 -0.63
N TRP A 108 -3.72 -5.79 -0.93
CA TRP A 108 -3.47 -4.81 -1.98
C TRP A 108 -3.88 -5.35 -3.35
N LEU A 109 -3.49 -6.59 -3.67
CA LEU A 109 -3.90 -7.29 -4.88
C LEU A 109 -5.43 -7.41 -4.94
N TRP A 110 -6.06 -7.90 -3.87
CA TRP A 110 -7.49 -8.12 -3.80
C TRP A 110 -8.28 -6.82 -4.01
N PHE A 111 -7.95 -5.75 -3.31
CA PHE A 111 -8.64 -4.46 -3.47
C PHE A 111 -8.43 -3.86 -4.87
N THR A 112 -7.26 -4.06 -5.46
CA THR A 112 -6.98 -3.61 -6.84
C THR A 112 -7.83 -4.35 -7.85
N VAL A 113 -7.87 -5.69 -7.77
CA VAL A 113 -8.65 -6.54 -8.68
C VAL A 113 -10.15 -6.33 -8.49
N ASP A 114 -10.65 -6.29 -7.25
CA ASP A 114 -12.06 -6.06 -6.95
C ASP A 114 -12.49 -4.64 -7.36
N GLY A 115 -11.62 -3.64 -7.13
CA GLY A 115 -11.85 -2.27 -7.57
C GLY A 115 -11.94 -2.15 -9.09
N TYR A 116 -11.02 -2.77 -9.83
CA TYR A 116 -11.04 -2.80 -11.29
C TYR A 116 -12.28 -3.55 -11.82
N SER A 117 -12.58 -4.71 -11.24
CA SER A 117 -13.77 -5.51 -11.59
C SER A 117 -15.07 -4.75 -11.35
N ALA A 118 -15.16 -4.01 -10.25
CA ALA A 118 -16.31 -3.15 -9.96
C ALA A 118 -16.47 -2.02 -11.00
N ALA A 119 -15.37 -1.42 -11.48
CA ALA A 119 -15.42 -0.44 -12.56
C ALA A 119 -15.92 -1.05 -13.88
N ARG A 120 -15.44 -2.25 -14.24
CA ARG A 120 -15.91 -2.97 -15.43
C ARG A 120 -17.39 -3.27 -15.39
N ARG A 121 -17.92 -3.61 -14.20
CA ARG A 121 -19.35 -3.81 -13.93
C ARG A 121 -20.13 -2.51 -13.71
N ARG A 122 -19.54 -1.33 -13.98
CA ARG A 122 -20.13 0.00 -13.78
C ARG A 122 -20.61 0.29 -12.34
N ARG A 123 -20.10 -0.45 -11.34
CA ARG A 123 -20.39 -0.26 -9.91
C ARG A 123 -19.44 0.77 -9.30
N PHE A 124 -19.54 2.02 -9.75
CA PHE A 124 -18.58 3.08 -9.43
C PHE A 124 -18.45 3.40 -7.93
N GLY A 125 -19.53 3.26 -7.16
CA GLY A 125 -19.47 3.43 -5.71
C GLY A 125 -18.58 2.39 -5.02
N ARG A 126 -18.65 1.12 -5.44
CA ARG A 126 -17.76 0.06 -4.95
C ARG A 126 -16.34 0.27 -5.46
N HIS A 127 -16.18 0.54 -6.76
CA HIS A 127 -14.87 0.85 -7.36
C HIS A 127 -14.13 1.92 -6.56
N ARG A 128 -14.76 3.07 -6.28
CA ARG A 128 -14.12 4.17 -5.54
C ARG A 128 -13.63 3.73 -4.15
N ARG A 129 -14.45 3.00 -3.39
CA ARG A 129 -14.06 2.53 -2.06
C ARG A 129 -12.87 1.57 -2.11
N GLN A 130 -12.88 0.64 -3.06
CA GLN A 130 -11.80 -0.34 -3.21
C GLN A 130 -10.51 0.28 -3.73
N MET A 131 -10.59 1.22 -4.67
CA MET A 131 -9.41 1.94 -5.14
C MET A 131 -8.79 2.81 -4.05
N LEU A 132 -9.60 3.38 -3.14
CA LEU A 132 -9.06 4.10 -1.98
C LEU A 132 -8.31 3.17 -1.02
N ARG A 133 -8.83 1.96 -0.76
CA ARG A 133 -8.12 0.95 0.05
C ARG A 133 -6.84 0.51 -0.62
N SER A 134 -6.90 0.18 -1.91
CA SER A 134 -5.73 -0.19 -2.71
C SER A 134 -4.66 0.91 -2.68
N ALA A 135 -5.03 2.17 -2.92
CA ALA A 135 -4.10 3.30 -2.86
C ALA A 135 -3.52 3.52 -1.45
N THR A 136 -4.32 3.32 -0.41
CA THR A 136 -3.88 3.44 0.99
C THR A 136 -2.84 2.36 1.32
N LEU A 137 -3.06 1.12 0.90
CA LEU A 137 -2.07 0.05 1.07
C LEU A 137 -0.80 0.30 0.25
N ALA A 138 -0.92 0.78 -0.99
CA ALA A 138 0.24 1.14 -1.80
C ALA A 138 1.10 2.25 -1.15
N LEU A 139 0.45 3.26 -0.55
CA LEU A 139 1.12 4.37 0.13
C LEU A 139 1.59 4.03 1.54
N SER A 140 1.09 2.95 2.15
CA SER A 140 1.45 2.54 3.52
C SER A 140 2.92 2.19 3.71
N ILE A 141 3.65 1.94 2.63
CA ILE A 141 5.10 1.75 2.70
C ILE A 141 5.82 2.98 3.28
N ILE A 142 5.26 4.19 3.09
CA ILE A 142 5.79 5.43 3.65
C ILE A 142 5.68 5.40 5.18
N THR A 143 4.54 4.98 5.72
CA THR A 143 4.31 4.86 7.16
C THR A 143 5.09 3.71 7.77
N ASN A 144 5.22 2.56 7.10
CA ASN A 144 6.11 1.47 7.55
C ASN A 144 7.54 1.98 7.78
N ARG A 145 8.04 2.83 6.88
CA ARG A 145 9.40 3.38 6.94
C ARG A 145 9.61 4.41 8.05
N ILE A 146 8.53 4.94 8.63
CA ILE A 146 8.56 5.79 9.82
C ILE A 146 8.47 4.95 11.09
N TRP A 147 7.58 3.95 11.13
CA TRP A 147 7.37 3.13 12.31
C TRP A 147 8.57 2.28 12.69
N THR A 148 9.27 1.68 11.72
CA THR A 148 10.40 0.80 12.03
C THR A 148 11.51 1.52 12.81
N PRO A 149 12.05 2.68 12.39
CA PRO A 149 13.05 3.41 13.20
C PRO A 149 12.51 3.91 14.53
N VAL A 150 11.26 4.38 14.57
CA VAL A 150 10.63 4.86 15.81
C VAL A 150 10.53 3.74 16.84
N LEU A 151 10.09 2.55 16.43
CA LEU A 151 10.00 1.39 17.31
C LEU A 151 11.38 0.86 17.72
N TYR A 152 12.37 0.93 16.81
CA TYR A 152 13.76 0.57 17.13
C TYR A 152 14.31 1.44 18.26
N LEU A 153 14.05 2.74 18.26
CA LEU A 153 14.52 3.61 19.34
C LEU A 153 13.65 3.46 20.60
N ALA A 154 12.34 3.35 20.45
CA ALA A 154 11.41 3.29 21.57
C ALA A 154 11.49 1.98 22.37
N LEU A 155 11.89 0.88 21.74
CA LEU A 155 11.96 -0.45 22.35
C LEU A 155 13.40 -0.89 22.64
N GLU A 156 14.38 0.01 22.59
CA GLU A 156 15.79 -0.33 22.79
C GLU A 156 16.04 -1.05 24.13
N SER A 157 15.33 -0.64 25.20
CA SER A 157 15.41 -1.30 26.52
C SER A 157 14.96 -2.77 26.52
N LEU A 158 14.11 -3.19 25.57
CA LEU A 158 13.68 -4.59 25.43
C LEU A 158 14.79 -5.47 24.83
N ARG A 159 15.74 -4.89 24.10
CA ARG A 159 16.85 -5.61 23.47
C ARG A 159 17.68 -6.37 24.50
N ASP A 160 18.09 -5.68 25.56
CA ASP A 160 18.96 -6.28 26.58
C ASP A 160 18.15 -7.11 27.58
N SER A 161 16.95 -6.67 27.95
CA SER A 161 16.13 -7.33 28.98
C SER A 161 15.46 -8.62 28.49
N ILE A 162 14.86 -8.64 27.31
CA ILE A 162 14.07 -9.78 26.80
C ILE A 162 14.88 -10.63 25.82
N PHE A 163 15.70 -10.00 24.99
CA PHE A 163 16.47 -10.69 23.95
C PHE A 163 17.90 -11.00 24.36
N GLY A 164 18.34 -10.60 25.55
CA GLY A 164 19.70 -10.83 26.03
C GLY A 164 20.77 -10.23 25.12
N GLY A 165 20.46 -9.08 24.50
CA GLY A 165 21.34 -8.42 23.54
C GLY A 165 21.30 -9.01 22.11
N ASN A 166 20.47 -10.03 21.84
CA ASN A 166 20.34 -10.63 20.52
C ASN A 166 19.69 -9.66 19.52
N GLU A 167 20.54 -9.03 18.73
CA GLU A 167 20.16 -7.99 17.76
C GLU A 167 19.22 -8.52 16.66
N GLU A 168 19.43 -9.76 16.19
CA GLU A 168 18.61 -10.34 15.13
C GLU A 168 17.14 -10.49 15.54
N ARG A 169 16.91 -11.09 16.71
CA ARG A 169 15.55 -11.29 17.23
C ARG A 169 14.86 -9.97 17.56
N TYR A 170 15.63 -9.01 18.05
CA TYR A 170 15.16 -7.66 18.29
C TYR A 170 14.72 -6.97 16.98
N LEU A 171 15.54 -7.03 15.94
CA LEU A 171 15.22 -6.51 14.61
C LEU A 171 13.97 -7.17 14.02
N TRP A 172 13.80 -8.48 14.19
CA TRP A 172 12.60 -9.19 13.72
C TRP A 172 11.32 -8.68 14.39
N LEU A 173 11.37 -8.44 15.70
CA LEU A 173 10.24 -7.86 16.44
C LEU A 173 9.90 -6.48 15.90
N VAL A 174 10.89 -5.59 15.84
CA VAL A 174 10.73 -4.19 15.43
C VAL A 174 10.25 -4.09 13.98
N ALA A 175 10.82 -4.89 13.07
CA ALA A 175 10.43 -4.94 11.67
C ALA A 175 8.99 -5.46 11.51
N GLY A 176 8.64 -6.53 12.24
CA GLY A 176 7.30 -7.11 12.25
C GLY A 176 6.25 -6.11 12.75
N LEU A 177 6.45 -5.53 13.93
CA LEU A 177 5.55 -4.54 14.52
C LEU A 177 5.42 -3.29 13.64
N GLY A 178 6.56 -2.78 13.14
CA GLY A 178 6.57 -1.59 12.29
C GLY A 178 5.79 -1.80 10.99
N ALA A 179 5.91 -2.98 10.38
CA ALA A 179 5.13 -3.32 9.19
C ALA A 179 3.64 -3.41 9.52
N TRP A 180 3.25 -4.12 10.59
CA TRP A 180 1.84 -4.25 10.97
C TRP A 180 1.20 -2.89 11.26
N LEU A 181 1.82 -2.06 12.09
CA LEU A 181 1.30 -0.72 12.39
C LEU A 181 1.23 0.16 11.15
N GLY A 182 2.25 0.10 10.31
CA GLY A 182 2.37 1.03 9.20
C GLY A 182 1.34 0.82 8.10
N TRP A 183 0.76 -0.37 7.90
CA TRP A 183 -0.36 -0.54 6.96
C TRP A 183 -1.73 -0.67 7.62
N THR A 184 -1.83 -1.25 8.82
CA THR A 184 -3.13 -1.39 9.50
C THR A 184 -3.67 -0.04 9.98
N LEU A 185 -2.82 0.84 10.53
CA LEU A 185 -3.27 2.15 11.02
C LEU A 185 -3.86 3.01 9.88
N PRO A 186 -3.18 3.23 8.74
CA PRO A 186 -3.77 3.97 7.63
C PRO A 186 -5.05 3.33 7.10
N LEU A 187 -5.09 1.98 6.99
CA LEU A 187 -6.29 1.29 6.52
C LEU A 187 -7.48 1.46 7.48
N LEU A 188 -7.26 1.35 8.78
CA LEU A 188 -8.29 1.56 9.81
C LEU A 188 -8.80 3.00 9.82
N LEU A 189 -7.89 3.98 9.68
CA LEU A 189 -8.26 5.39 9.56
C LEU A 189 -9.11 5.64 8.30
N LEU A 190 -8.75 5.02 7.17
CA LEU A 190 -9.56 5.06 5.96
C LEU A 190 -10.94 4.43 6.18
N GLU A 191 -11.02 3.25 6.77
CA GLU A 191 -12.30 2.57 7.02
C GLU A 191 -13.22 3.39 7.93
N ARG A 192 -12.68 4.01 8.99
CA ARG A 192 -13.44 4.94 9.84
C ARG A 192 -13.97 6.12 9.04
N SER A 193 -13.15 6.71 8.16
CA SER A 193 -13.58 7.81 7.28
C SER A 193 -14.67 7.37 6.30
N LEU A 194 -14.54 6.19 5.68
CA LEU A 194 -15.52 5.65 4.74
C LEU A 194 -16.86 5.31 5.42
N ARG A 195 -16.83 4.87 6.68
CA ARG A 195 -18.05 4.58 7.48
C ARG A 195 -18.80 5.86 7.89
N ARG A 196 -18.09 6.95 8.12
CA ARG A 196 -18.68 8.25 8.49
C ARG A 196 -19.35 8.97 7.31
N GLN A 197 -19.12 8.53 6.06
CA GLN A 197 -19.79 9.11 4.90
C GLN A 197 -21.21 8.52 4.77
N PRO A 198 -22.28 9.35 4.79
CA PRO A 198 -23.65 8.88 4.60
C PRO A 198 -23.76 8.10 3.29
N ARG A 199 -24.43 6.93 3.30
CA ARG A 199 -24.84 6.29 2.05
C ARG A 199 -25.76 7.27 1.32
N PRO A 200 -25.56 7.54 0.01
CA PRO A 200 -26.57 8.26 -0.76
C PRO A 200 -27.88 7.48 -0.63
N ILE A 201 -28.94 8.15 -0.18
CA ILE A 201 -30.30 7.60 -0.18
C ILE A 201 -30.69 7.45 -1.65
N THR A 202 -30.45 6.28 -2.23
CA THR A 202 -31.08 5.87 -3.48
C THR A 202 -32.09 4.79 -3.14
N ASP A 203 -33.25 5.23 -2.62
CA ASP A 203 -34.54 4.71 -3.06
C ASP A 203 -35.65 5.67 -2.57
N ARG A 204 -36.03 6.62 -3.41
CA ARG A 204 -37.36 7.23 -3.34
C ARG A 204 -38.20 6.43 -4.34
N SER A 205 -38.62 5.24 -3.96
CA SER A 205 -39.87 4.70 -4.46
C SER A 205 -40.96 5.61 -3.93
N ALA A 206 -41.37 6.58 -4.76
CA ALA A 206 -42.57 7.37 -4.50
C ALA A 206 -43.73 6.38 -4.32
N PRO A 207 -44.54 6.48 -3.25
CA PRO A 207 -45.85 5.87 -3.29
C PRO A 207 -46.62 6.59 -4.40
N LEU A 208 -46.99 5.87 -5.44
CA LEU A 208 -48.00 6.34 -6.39
C LEU A 208 -49.28 6.60 -5.60
N SER A 209 -49.52 7.87 -5.28
CA SER A 209 -50.80 8.32 -4.80
C SER A 209 -51.76 8.39 -5.98
N ARG A 210 -52.95 7.80 -5.79
CA ARG A 210 -54.20 7.96 -6.57
C ARG A 210 -54.27 7.16 -7.88
N LEU A 211 -55.10 6.12 -7.91
CA LEU A 211 -56.54 6.19 -8.20
C LEU A 211 -57.25 4.99 -7.57
#